data_AF-A0A849QH51-F1
#
_entry.id   AF-A0A849QH51-F1
#
_cell.length_a   1.000
_cell.length_b   1.000
_cell.length_c   1.000
_cell.angle_alpha   90.00
_cell.angle_beta   90.00
_cell.angle_gamma   90.00
#
_symmetry.space_group_name_H-M   'P 1'
#
loop_
_entity.id
_entity.type
_entity.pdbx_description
1 polymer ?
#
loop_
_entity_poly.entity_id
_entity_poly.type
_entity_poly.pdbx_seq_one_letter_code
_entity_poly.pdbx_strand_id
1 'polypeptide(L)'
;MTLTKQLLTSRGELENKLRNLLGKPIFLIEMDGFALPCGCSGATINTRGLQIDDLEIFEEHILKYLDDIAQSLEIDPSFIFARLIPGTSEIASLNLRMLCNNCYMDFARGSGNKPRPDIYILRFDRK
;
A
#
# COMPACT_ATOMS: atom_id res chain seq x y z
N MET A 1 -19.96 12.07 -3.04
CA MET A 1 -19.69 11.30 -1.80
C MET A 1 -18.64 12.08 -1.02
N THR A 2 -18.66 12.12 0.32
CA THR A 2 -17.57 12.80 1.06
C THR A 2 -16.31 11.96 1.03
N LEU A 3 -15.13 12.58 1.10
CA LEU A 3 -13.83 11.90 1.10
C LEU A 3 -13.77 10.79 2.16
N THR A 4 -14.18 11.09 3.39
CA THR A 4 -14.19 10.12 4.50
C THR A 4 -15.10 8.92 4.23
N LYS A 5 -16.19 9.10 3.47
CA LYS A 5 -17.08 8.00 3.09
C LYS A 5 -16.47 7.12 2.00
N GLN A 6 -15.73 7.71 1.05
CA GLN A 6 -14.97 6.95 0.05
C GLN A 6 -13.90 6.10 0.74
N LEU A 7 -13.08 6.71 1.62
CA LEU A 7 -12.05 5.98 2.39
C LEU A 7 -12.66 4.82 3.20
N LEU A 8 -13.80 5.05 3.86
CA LEU A 8 -14.50 4.01 4.61
C LEU A 8 -14.93 2.83 3.74
N THR A 9 -15.52 3.11 2.57
CA THR A 9 -15.95 2.09 1.60
C THR A 9 -14.76 1.32 1.04
N SER A 10 -13.76 2.03 0.51
CA SER A 10 -12.54 1.44 -0.07
C SER A 10 -11.79 0.56 0.94
N ARG A 11 -11.60 1.04 2.18
CA ARG A 11 -10.98 0.25 3.26
C ARG A 11 -11.81 -0.99 3.60
N GLY A 12 -13.13 -0.87 3.70
CA GLY A 12 -14.02 -2.00 4.01
C GLY A 12 -14.00 -3.09 2.92
N GLU A 13 -14.03 -2.69 1.66
CA GLU A 13 -13.98 -3.61 0.52
C GLU A 13 -12.64 -4.34 0.45
N LEU A 14 -11.51 -3.62 0.61
CA LEU A 14 -10.18 -4.23 0.63
C LEU A 14 -10.05 -5.22 1.80
N GLU A 15 -10.54 -4.89 2.99
CA GLU A 15 -10.49 -5.78 4.15
C GLU A 15 -11.20 -7.11 3.85
N ASN A 16 -12.40 -7.05 3.26
CA ASN A 16 -13.16 -8.24 2.89
C ASN A 16 -12.46 -9.05 1.80
N LYS A 17 -11.92 -8.39 0.76
CA LYS A 17 -11.14 -9.04 -0.29
C LYS A 17 -9.94 -9.79 0.28
N LEU A 18 -9.17 -9.16 1.17
CA LEU A 18 -7.99 -9.78 1.81
C LEU A 18 -8.37 -10.95 2.73
N ARG A 19 -9.43 -10.83 3.54
CA ARG A 19 -9.91 -11.93 4.38
C ARG A 19 -10.33 -13.14 3.56
N ASN A 20 -11.05 -12.91 2.46
CA ASN A 20 -11.49 -13.99 1.57
C ASN A 20 -10.33 -14.65 0.84
N LEU A 21 -9.35 -13.86 0.37
CA LEU A 21 -8.17 -14.37 -0.33
C LEU A 21 -7.27 -15.22 0.57
N LEU A 22 -7.02 -14.76 1.81
CA LEU A 22 -6.05 -15.37 2.71
C LEU A 22 -6.66 -16.41 3.67
N GLY A 23 -7.99 -16.47 3.77
CA GLY A 23 -8.68 -17.41 4.65
C GLY A 23 -8.40 -17.22 6.14
N LYS A 24 -7.94 -16.03 6.55
CA LYS A 24 -7.56 -15.71 7.93
C LYS A 24 -7.98 -14.30 8.36
N PRO A 25 -8.04 -14.01 9.67
CA PRO A 25 -8.37 -12.67 10.15
C PRO A 25 -7.32 -11.64 9.74
N ILE A 26 -7.75 -10.66 8.95
CA ILE A 26 -6.99 -9.44 8.61
C ILE A 26 -7.81 -8.23 9.07
N PHE A 27 -7.14 -7.22 9.62
CA PHE A 27 -7.79 -5.97 10.03
C PHE A 27 -7.12 -4.80 9.31
N LEU A 28 -7.91 -4.00 8.61
CA LEU A 28 -7.48 -2.71 8.08
C LEU A 28 -8.00 -1.63 9.04
N ILE A 29 -7.15 -1.19 9.95
CA ILE A 29 -7.54 -0.36 11.09
C ILE A 29 -7.98 1.02 10.62
N GLU A 30 -7.26 1.57 9.65
CA GLU A 30 -7.42 2.94 9.20
C GLU A 30 -6.93 3.08 7.75
N MET A 31 -7.51 4.02 7.02
CA MET A 31 -7.03 4.45 5.71
C MET A 31 -6.90 5.98 5.71
N ASP A 32 -5.68 6.46 5.55
CA ASP A 32 -5.32 7.87 5.64
C ASP A 32 -4.98 8.42 4.26
N GLY A 33 -5.75 9.39 3.79
CA GLY A 33 -5.35 10.25 2.68
C GLY A 33 -4.37 11.33 3.16
N PHE A 34 -3.26 11.54 2.45
CA PHE A 34 -2.23 12.49 2.88
C PHE A 34 -1.69 13.37 1.74
N ALA A 35 -1.18 14.53 2.12
CA ALA A 35 -0.39 15.43 1.28
C ALA A 35 0.81 15.95 2.10
N LEU A 36 2.02 15.61 1.66
CA LEU A 36 3.27 15.88 2.38
C LEU A 36 3.95 17.15 1.87
N PRO A 37 4.77 17.82 2.70
CA PRO A 37 5.46 19.06 2.33
C PRO A 37 6.46 18.89 1.18
N CYS A 38 6.97 17.69 0.92
CA CYS A 38 7.84 17.41 -0.23
C CYS A 38 7.08 17.36 -1.57
N GLY A 39 5.74 17.44 -1.57
CA GLY A 39 4.89 17.29 -2.74
C GLY A 39 4.46 15.85 -3.03
N CYS A 40 4.83 14.88 -2.19
CA CYS A 40 4.25 13.53 -2.27
C CYS A 40 2.82 13.53 -1.69
N SER A 41 1.95 12.71 -2.26
CA SER A 41 0.59 12.50 -1.76
C SER A 41 0.14 11.07 -2.04
N GLY A 42 -1.00 10.68 -1.48
CA GLY A 42 -1.57 9.35 -1.68
C GLY A 42 -2.34 8.84 -0.46
N ALA A 43 -2.32 7.53 -0.27
CA ALA A 43 -3.03 6.86 0.82
C ALA A 43 -2.15 5.85 1.57
N THR A 44 -2.34 5.75 2.88
CA THR A 44 -1.76 4.71 3.74
C THR A 44 -2.89 3.87 4.34
N ILE A 45 -2.72 2.56 4.37
CA ILE A 45 -3.70 1.61 4.91
C ILE A 45 -3.01 0.86 6.04
N ASN A 46 -3.41 1.13 7.28
CA ASN A 46 -2.80 0.53 8.46
C ASN A 46 -3.38 -0.88 8.68
N THR A 47 -2.52 -1.89 8.81
CA THR A 47 -2.93 -3.30 8.82
C THR A 47 -2.53 -4.03 10.09
N ARG A 48 -3.28 -5.09 10.43
CA ARG A 48 -2.90 -6.13 11.39
C ARG A 48 -3.27 -7.51 10.86
N GLY A 49 -2.41 -8.50 11.15
CA GLY A 49 -2.60 -9.89 10.76
C GLY A 49 -2.08 -10.25 9.36
N LEU A 50 -1.67 -9.26 8.56
CA LEU A 50 -1.06 -9.49 7.25
C LEU A 50 0.46 -9.71 7.42
N GLN A 51 0.98 -10.75 6.77
CA GLN A 51 2.40 -11.12 6.80
C GLN A 51 3.03 -10.90 5.42
N ILE A 52 4.35 -10.74 5.39
CA ILE A 52 5.11 -10.61 4.16
C ILE A 52 4.98 -11.85 3.27
N ASP A 53 4.96 -13.05 3.85
CA ASP A 53 4.80 -14.30 3.09
C ASP A 53 3.43 -14.35 2.37
N ASP A 54 2.37 -13.82 2.99
CA ASP A 54 1.07 -13.71 2.31
C ASP A 54 1.16 -12.77 1.10
N LEU A 55 1.90 -11.67 1.28
CA LEU A 55 2.10 -10.69 0.23
C LEU A 55 2.91 -11.26 -0.93
N GLU A 56 4.01 -11.96 -0.65
CA GLU A 56 4.87 -12.58 -1.66
C GLU A 56 4.13 -13.70 -2.42
N ILE A 57 3.30 -14.51 -1.74
CA ILE A 57 2.53 -15.59 -2.39
C ILE A 57 1.38 -15.04 -3.26
N PHE A 58 0.68 -14.02 -2.77
CA PHE A 58 -0.52 -13.48 -3.43
C PHE A 58 -0.30 -12.10 -4.06
N GLU A 59 0.95 -11.80 -4.44
CA GLU A 59 1.39 -10.47 -4.87
C GLU A 59 0.51 -9.88 -5.96
N GLU A 60 0.25 -10.65 -7.03
CA GLU A 60 -0.57 -10.20 -8.16
C GLU A 60 -2.01 -9.85 -7.76
N HIS A 61 -2.61 -10.64 -6.86
CA HIS A 61 -3.99 -10.42 -6.41
C HIS A 61 -4.07 -9.19 -5.50
N ILE A 62 -3.11 -9.05 -4.58
CA ILE A 62 -3.06 -7.93 -3.65
C ILE A 62 -2.75 -6.63 -4.40
N LEU A 63 -1.83 -6.65 -5.36
CA LEU A 63 -1.54 -5.51 -6.22
C LEU A 63 -2.77 -5.08 -7.01
N LYS A 64 -3.50 -6.03 -7.60
CA LYS A 64 -4.77 -5.74 -8.29
C LYS A 64 -5.80 -5.09 -7.36
N TYR A 65 -5.95 -5.59 -6.14
CA TYR A 65 -6.86 -4.98 -5.18
C TYR A 65 -6.44 -3.56 -4.81
N LEU A 66 -5.14 -3.32 -4.66
CA LEU A 66 -4.59 -1.99 -4.39
C LEU A 66 -4.81 -1.03 -5.57
N ASP A 67 -4.76 -1.52 -6.81
CA ASP A 67 -5.11 -0.75 -8.01
C ASP A 67 -6.58 -0.39 -8.07
N ASP A 68 -7.48 -1.33 -7.76
CA ASP A 68 -8.91 -1.04 -7.66
C ASP A 68 -9.17 0.08 -6.63
N ILE A 69 -8.48 0.03 -5.48
CA ILE A 69 -8.57 1.06 -4.44
C ILE A 69 -8.01 2.39 -4.94
N ALA A 70 -6.83 2.39 -5.58
CA ALA A 70 -6.22 3.59 -6.13
C ALA A 70 -7.16 4.28 -7.13
N GLN A 71 -7.74 3.52 -8.05
CA GLN A 71 -8.71 4.01 -9.01
C GLN A 71 -9.98 4.58 -8.33
N SER A 72 -10.49 3.90 -7.30
CA SER A 72 -11.68 4.36 -6.55
C SER A 72 -11.45 5.70 -5.82
N LEU A 73 -10.20 5.98 -5.45
CA LEU A 73 -9.78 7.19 -4.74
C LEU A 73 -9.19 8.24 -5.69
N GLU A 74 -9.20 7.99 -7.00
CA GLU A 74 -8.59 8.86 -8.01
C GLU A 74 -7.09 9.14 -7.72
N ILE A 75 -6.39 8.15 -7.20
CA ILE A 75 -4.94 8.16 -6.96
C ILE A 75 -4.26 7.40 -8.10
N ASP A 76 -3.21 7.97 -8.68
CA ASP A 76 -2.36 7.33 -9.68
C ASP A 76 -0.96 7.04 -9.09
N PRO A 77 -0.83 5.98 -8.26
CA PRO A 77 0.37 5.76 -7.47
C PRO A 77 1.51 5.25 -8.34
N SER A 78 2.57 6.05 -8.45
CA SER A 78 3.86 5.64 -9.04
C SER A 78 4.64 4.67 -8.13
N PHE A 79 4.23 4.51 -6.87
CA PHE A 79 4.91 3.69 -5.89
C PHE A 79 3.90 3.00 -4.96
N ILE A 80 3.79 1.68 -5.10
CA ILE A 80 2.99 0.82 -4.23
C ILE A 80 3.94 -0.07 -3.44
N PHE A 81 3.83 -0.03 -2.11
CA PHE A 81 4.70 -0.80 -1.24
C PHE A 81 4.03 -1.16 0.09
N ALA A 82 4.45 -2.29 0.65
CA ALA A 82 4.15 -2.66 2.03
C ALA A 82 5.28 -2.18 2.94
N ARG A 83 4.92 -1.70 4.12
CA ARG A 83 5.85 -1.38 5.20
C ARG A 83 5.81 -2.48 6.24
N LEU A 84 6.96 -3.04 6.59
CA LEU A 84 7.07 -4.07 7.61
C LEU A 84 7.26 -3.45 9.00
N ILE A 85 6.80 -4.16 10.04
CA ILE A 85 7.22 -3.89 11.41
C ILE A 85 8.68 -4.36 11.55
N PRO A 86 9.62 -3.50 11.95
CA PRO A 86 11.03 -3.88 12.06
C PRO A 86 11.23 -5.09 12.96
N GLY A 87 11.96 -6.09 12.45
CA GLY A 87 12.27 -7.32 13.18
C GLY A 87 11.17 -8.38 13.15
N THR A 88 10.09 -8.19 12.39
CA THR A 88 9.02 -9.19 12.22
C THR A 88 8.68 -9.40 10.75
N SER A 89 7.87 -10.42 10.47
CA SER A 89 7.25 -10.67 9.16
C SER A 89 5.94 -9.88 8.98
N GLU A 90 5.51 -9.10 9.98
CA GLU A 90 4.22 -8.43 9.95
C GLU A 90 4.25 -7.18 9.08
N ILE A 91 3.20 -6.99 8.27
CA ILE A 91 2.98 -5.76 7.52
C ILE A 91 2.26 -4.76 8.42
N ALA A 92 2.90 -3.62 8.65
CA ALA A 92 2.36 -2.48 9.37
C ALA A 92 1.35 -1.70 8.51
N SER A 93 1.68 -1.48 7.23
CA SER A 93 0.81 -0.74 6.32
C SER A 93 1.04 -1.08 4.84
N LEU A 94 -0.01 -0.89 4.05
CA LEU A 94 0.05 -0.85 2.58
C LEU A 94 -0.02 0.61 2.14
N ASN A 95 0.80 1.01 1.17
CA ASN A 95 0.98 2.40 0.79
C ASN A 95 0.79 2.58 -0.71
N LEU A 96 -0.03 3.56 -1.08
CA LEU A 96 -0.29 4.01 -2.44
C LEU A 96 0.26 5.43 -2.55
N ARG A 97 1.41 5.62 -3.17
CA ARG A 97 2.10 6.93 -3.15
C ARG A 97 2.37 7.46 -4.54
N MET A 98 1.96 8.70 -4.75
CA MET A 98 2.41 9.54 -5.85
C MET A 98 3.68 10.27 -5.40
N LEU A 99 4.82 9.88 -5.94
CA LEU A 99 6.10 10.47 -5.56
C LEU A 99 6.30 11.83 -6.25
N CYS A 100 6.94 12.76 -5.54
CA CYS A 100 7.56 13.93 -6.19
C CYS A 100 8.89 13.51 -6.85
N ASN A 101 9.44 14.37 -7.71
CA ASN A 101 10.67 14.07 -8.44
C ASN A 101 11.85 13.74 -7.52
N ASN A 102 11.98 14.46 -6.39
CA ASN A 102 13.06 14.24 -5.45
C ASN A 102 12.97 12.85 -4.81
N CYS A 103 11.80 12.49 -4.27
CA CYS A 103 11.62 11.17 -3.65
C CYS A 103 11.69 10.04 -4.67
N TYR A 104 11.26 10.25 -5.92
CA TYR A 104 11.43 9.25 -6.98
C TYR A 104 12.90 8.88 -7.17
N MET A 105 13.80 9.87 -7.19
CA MET A 105 15.23 9.65 -7.40
C MET A 105 15.88 8.82 -6.29
N ASP A 106 15.36 8.87 -5.06
CA ASP A 106 15.86 8.08 -3.93
C ASP A 106 15.61 6.58 -4.14
N PHE A 107 14.48 6.22 -4.76
CA PHE A 107 14.12 4.82 -5.02
C PHE A 107 14.58 4.32 -6.39
N ALA A 108 14.66 5.21 -7.38
CA ALA A 108 15.04 4.86 -8.75
C ALA A 108 16.48 4.33 -8.91
N ARG A 109 17.33 4.56 -7.90
CA ARG A 109 18.72 4.08 -7.88
C ARG A 109 18.86 2.68 -7.25
N GLY A 110 17.82 2.16 -6.61
CA GLY A 110 17.82 0.83 -5.99
C GLY A 110 17.48 -0.27 -6.99
N SER A 111 17.99 -1.48 -6.75
CA SER A 111 17.60 -2.70 -7.49
C SER A 111 16.85 -3.67 -6.58
N GLY A 112 15.80 -4.31 -7.11
CA GLY A 112 15.00 -5.32 -6.39
C GLY A 112 13.89 -4.73 -5.52
N ASN A 113 13.13 -5.61 -4.87
CA ASN A 113 11.90 -5.23 -4.17
C ASN A 113 12.11 -4.74 -2.72
N LYS A 114 13.35 -4.72 -2.21
CA LYS A 114 13.67 -4.41 -0.81
C LYS A 114 14.74 -3.30 -0.73
N PRO A 115 14.40 -2.05 -1.06
CA PRO A 115 15.36 -0.93 -1.02
C PRO A 115 15.78 -0.58 0.41
N ARG A 116 14.96 -0.96 1.39
CA ARG A 116 15.20 -0.82 2.82
C ARG A 116 14.67 -2.06 3.54
N PRO A 117 15.17 -2.37 4.76
CA PRO A 117 14.70 -3.52 5.53
C PRO A 117 13.21 -3.47 5.89
N ASP A 118 12.62 -2.27 5.93
CA ASP A 118 11.22 -2.03 6.32
C ASP A 118 10.26 -1.85 5.14
N ILE A 119 10.72 -2.00 3.90
CA ILE A 119 9.89 -1.79 2.69
C ILE A 119 9.94 -3.04 1.80
N TYR A 120 8.76 -3.46 1.37
CA TYR A 120 8.57 -4.38 0.25
C TYR A 120 7.84 -3.66 -0.89
N ILE A 121 8.52 -3.50 -2.03
CA ILE A 121 7.97 -2.87 -3.23
C ILE A 121 7.09 -3.88 -3.96
N LEU A 122 5.84 -3.48 -4.22
CA LEU A 122 4.88 -4.20 -5.08
C LEU A 122 4.88 -3.62 -6.49
N ARG A 123 4.99 -2.29 -6.60
CA ARG A 123 5.13 -1.60 -7.87
C ARG A 123 5.93 -0.33 -7.71
N PHE A 124 6.80 -0.07 -8.69
CA PHE A 124 7.51 1.18 -8.81
C PHE A 124 7.61 1.58 -10.28
N ASP A 125 6.79 2.56 -10.67
CA ASP A 125 6.67 3.00 -12.05
C ASP A 125 7.49 4.27 -12.29
N ARG A 126 8.12 4.33 -13.46
CA ARG A 126 8.82 5.53 -13.92
C ARG A 126 7.78 6.54 -14.40
N LYS A 127 7.80 7.74 -13.80
CA LYS A 127 7.07 8.91 -14.34
C LYS A 127 7.60 9.31 -15.71
#